data_AF-A0A952PYL2-F1
#
_entry.id   AF-A0A952PYL2-F1
#
_cell.length_a   1.000
_cell.length_b   1.000
_cell.length_c   1.000
_cell.angle_alpha   90.00
_cell.angle_beta   90.00
_cell.angle_gamma   90.00
#
_symmetry.space_group_name_H-M   'P 1'
#
loop_
_entity.id
_entity.type
_entity.pdbx_description
1 polymer ?
#
loop_
_entity_poly.entity_id
_entity_poly.type
_entity_poly.pdbx_seq_one_letter_code
_entity_poly.pdbx_strand_id
1 'polypeptide(L)'
;MSNSEPREVMPGLTVEELLDGDILIVTIKDSSRVLVDGFVAFATEHMRTHAHLPFDYMLVDQSQSFAAFNTPYGKAKMQELMKVIPAGKHAYVSLVLPKTFVIQLAQTFLRAITREGTISRIFFTKQDALAWLMEMYEKNSGMGVTDKKKDK
;
A
#
# COMPACT_ATOMS: atom_id res chain seq x y z
N MET A 1 19.59 5.71 8.31
CA MET A 1 18.32 5.11 7.88
C MET A 1 18.69 3.80 7.21
N SER A 2 18.29 2.68 7.80
CA SER A 2 18.58 1.36 7.23
C SER A 2 17.45 0.99 6.27
N ASN A 3 17.81 0.57 5.05
CA ASN A 3 16.87 -0.03 4.11
C ASN A 3 17.12 -1.54 4.14
N SER A 4 16.07 -2.34 4.25
CA SER A 4 16.20 -3.79 4.11
C SER A 4 16.39 -4.14 2.64
N GLU A 5 17.21 -5.14 2.32
CA GLU A 5 17.19 -5.71 0.97
C GLU A 5 15.80 -6.31 0.67
N PRO A 6 15.30 -6.21 -0.59
CA PRO A 6 14.05 -6.84 -0.96
C PRO A 6 14.08 -8.35 -0.68
N ARG A 7 13.11 -8.83 0.10
CA ARG A 7 12.92 -10.26 0.39
C ARG A 7 11.76 -10.83 -0.39
N GLU A 8 11.91 -12.03 -0.92
CA GLU A 8 10.81 -12.75 -1.57
C GLU A 8 9.93 -13.43 -0.51
N VAL A 9 8.64 -13.08 -0.48
CA VAL A 9 7.63 -13.72 0.39
C VAL A 9 7.14 -15.01 -0.24
N MET A 10 6.97 -14.98 -1.55
CA MET A 10 6.65 -16.12 -2.42
C MET A 10 7.02 -15.76 -3.86
N PRO A 11 7.16 -16.73 -4.78
CA PRO A 11 7.55 -16.46 -6.16
C PRO A 11 6.67 -15.37 -6.82
N GLY A 12 7.28 -14.22 -7.11
CA GLY A 12 6.57 -13.08 -7.73
C GLY A 12 5.96 -12.05 -6.77
N LEU A 13 6.09 -12.23 -5.46
CA LEU A 13 5.75 -11.25 -4.42
C LEU A 13 6.99 -10.95 -3.56
N THR A 14 7.53 -9.73 -3.70
CA THR A 14 8.66 -9.27 -2.89
C THR A 14 8.27 -8.12 -2.00
N VAL A 15 8.95 -8.01 -0.86
CA VAL A 15 8.74 -6.97 0.15
C VAL A 15 10.06 -6.30 0.46
N GLU A 16 10.04 -4.98 0.53
CA GLU A 16 11.16 -4.12 0.92
C GLU A 16 10.65 -3.14 1.97
N GLU A 17 11.39 -3.00 3.06
CA GLU A 17 11.10 -2.08 4.15
C GLU A 17 12.12 -0.92 4.12
N LEU A 18 11.60 0.30 4.16
CA LEU A 18 12.40 1.52 4.28
C LEU A 18 12.12 2.18 5.63
N LEU A 19 13.06 3.02 6.07
CA LEU A 19 12.93 3.81 7.30
C LEU A 19 12.59 2.91 8.50
N ASP A 20 13.38 1.84 8.67
CA ASP A 20 13.23 0.90 9.78
C ASP A 20 11.84 0.24 9.88
N GLY A 21 11.16 0.07 8.73
CA GLY A 21 9.87 -0.61 8.63
C GLY A 21 8.66 0.32 8.47
N ASP A 22 8.86 1.64 8.55
CA ASP A 22 7.77 2.60 8.48
C ASP A 22 7.12 2.71 7.09
N ILE A 23 7.89 2.45 6.03
CA ILE A 23 7.40 2.41 4.66
C ILE A 23 7.56 1.00 4.10
N LEU A 24 6.44 0.40 3.73
CA LEU A 24 6.39 -0.92 3.13
C LEU A 24 6.28 -0.82 1.60
N ILE A 25 7.20 -1.44 0.89
CA ILE A 25 7.16 -1.59 -0.56
C ILE A 25 6.86 -3.04 -0.88
N VAL A 26 5.79 -3.26 -1.64
CA VAL A 26 5.36 -4.59 -2.09
C VAL A 26 5.39 -4.60 -3.61
N THR A 27 6.15 -5.52 -4.21
CA THR A 27 6.19 -5.70 -5.67
C THR A 27 5.53 -7.02 -6.05
N ILE A 28 4.64 -6.96 -7.04
CA ILE A 28 3.81 -8.07 -7.50
C ILE A 28 3.98 -8.22 -9.01
N LYS A 29 4.50 -9.37 -9.44
CA LYS A 29 4.89 -9.58 -10.84
C LYS A 29 3.75 -10.02 -11.77
N ASP A 30 2.67 -10.60 -11.24
CA ASP A 30 1.51 -11.03 -12.04
C ASP A 30 0.16 -10.84 -11.32
N SER A 31 -0.91 -11.40 -11.89
CA SER A 31 -2.30 -11.31 -11.39
C SER A 31 -2.92 -12.69 -11.11
N SER A 32 -2.10 -13.72 -10.96
CA SER A 32 -2.56 -15.07 -10.63
C SER A 32 -3.31 -15.06 -9.30
N ARG A 33 -4.27 -15.97 -9.14
CA ARG A 33 -5.03 -16.09 -7.88
C ARG A 33 -4.11 -16.34 -6.69
N VAL A 34 -3.07 -17.15 -6.91
CA VAL A 34 -2.05 -17.49 -5.91
C VAL A 34 -1.32 -16.23 -5.41
N LEU A 35 -0.90 -15.32 -6.31
CA LEU A 35 -0.29 -14.05 -5.89
C LEU A 35 -1.29 -13.11 -5.23
N VAL A 36 -2.54 -13.05 -5.71
CA VAL A 36 -3.59 -12.24 -5.08
C VAL A 36 -3.82 -12.69 -3.64
N ASP A 37 -3.98 -14.00 -3.42
CA ASP A 37 -4.21 -14.57 -2.08
C ASP A 37 -3.00 -14.36 -1.17
N GLY A 38 -1.79 -14.58 -1.69
CA GLY A 38 -0.55 -14.32 -0.97
C GLY A 38 -0.40 -12.86 -0.55
N PHE A 39 -0.69 -11.93 -1.44
CA PHE A 39 -0.71 -10.50 -1.13
C PHE A 39 -1.75 -10.16 -0.06
N VAL A 40 -2.98 -10.67 -0.19
CA VAL A 40 -4.05 -10.40 0.79
C VAL A 40 -3.69 -10.92 2.17
N ALA A 41 -3.15 -12.14 2.25
CA ALA A 41 -2.70 -12.73 3.50
C ALA A 41 -1.57 -11.90 4.13
N PHE A 42 -0.58 -11.52 3.32
CA PHE A 42 0.53 -10.68 3.75
C PHE A 42 0.06 -9.30 4.25
N ALA A 43 -0.76 -8.59 3.47
CA ALA A 43 -1.26 -7.27 3.83
C ALA A 43 -2.15 -7.31 5.08
N THR A 44 -2.96 -8.37 5.23
CA THR A 44 -3.78 -8.60 6.42
C THR A 44 -2.91 -8.73 7.68
N GLU A 45 -1.86 -9.55 7.61
CA GLU A 45 -0.97 -9.76 8.74
C GLU A 45 -0.14 -8.50 9.07
N HIS A 46 0.31 -7.77 8.05
CA HIS A 46 0.97 -6.48 8.21
C HIS A 46 0.07 -5.48 8.95
N MET A 47 -1.18 -5.32 8.49
CA MET A 47 -2.15 -4.41 9.09
C MET A 47 -2.47 -4.78 10.55
N ARG A 48 -2.53 -6.09 10.85
CA ARG A 48 -2.76 -6.60 12.21
C ARG A 48 -1.58 -6.31 13.13
N THR A 49 -0.36 -6.57 12.67
CA THR A 49 0.88 -6.36 13.45
C THR A 49 1.12 -4.88 13.73
N HIS A 50 0.82 -4.02 12.75
CA HIS A 50 0.98 -2.58 12.82
C HIS A 50 -0.33 -1.85 13.15
N ALA A 51 -1.30 -2.52 13.77
CA ALA A 51 -2.60 -1.92 14.10
C ALA A 51 -2.49 -0.79 15.15
N HIS A 52 -1.43 -0.80 15.94
CA HIS A 52 -1.14 0.18 16.99
C HIS A 52 -0.55 1.50 16.45
N LEU A 53 -0.11 1.52 15.19
CA LEU A 53 0.41 2.72 14.55
C LEU A 53 -0.73 3.57 13.96
N PRO A 54 -0.70 4.91 14.13
CA PRO A 54 -1.76 5.79 13.64
C PRO A 54 -1.78 5.90 12.11
N PHE A 55 -0.63 5.65 11.47
CA PHE A 55 -0.43 5.75 10.03
C PHE A 55 0.13 4.46 9.44
N ASP A 56 -0.26 4.14 8.21
CA ASP A 56 0.33 3.09 7.36
C ASP A 56 0.83 3.72 6.07
N TYR A 57 2.02 3.36 5.61
CA TYR A 57 2.59 3.82 4.35
C TYR A 57 2.95 2.62 3.49
N MET A 58 2.23 2.44 2.38
CA MET A 58 2.42 1.28 1.51
C MET A 58 2.56 1.69 0.06
N LEU A 59 3.62 1.22 -0.59
CA LEU A 59 3.77 1.23 -2.03
C LEU A 59 3.44 -0.16 -2.57
N VAL A 60 2.50 -0.25 -3.50
CA VAL A 60 2.18 -1.49 -4.21
C VAL A 60 2.60 -1.33 -5.67
N ASP A 61 3.70 -1.98 -6.04
CA ASP A 61 4.25 -1.98 -7.39
C ASP A 61 3.72 -3.16 -8.20
N GLN A 62 2.83 -2.86 -9.14
CA GLN A 62 2.26 -3.80 -10.10
C GLN A 62 2.68 -3.43 -11.54
N SER A 63 3.76 -2.67 -11.71
CA SER A 63 4.23 -2.22 -13.03
C SER A 63 4.58 -3.35 -14.00
N GLN A 64 4.84 -4.56 -13.48
CA GLN A 64 5.10 -5.77 -14.25
C GLN A 64 3.84 -6.63 -14.45
N SER A 65 2.75 -6.34 -13.73
CA SER A 65 1.52 -7.11 -13.76
C SER A 65 0.58 -6.58 -14.83
N PHE A 66 0.27 -7.41 -15.84
CA PHE A 66 -0.56 -7.01 -16.98
C PHE A 66 -2.00 -6.61 -16.57
N ALA A 67 -2.57 -7.30 -15.59
CA ALA A 67 -3.95 -7.09 -15.15
C ALA A 67 -4.06 -6.49 -13.74
N ALA A 68 -2.94 -6.32 -13.02
CA ALA A 68 -2.93 -5.88 -11.63
C ALA A 68 -3.99 -6.66 -10.81
N PHE A 69 -4.75 -6.01 -9.94
CA PHE A 69 -5.90 -6.63 -9.25
C PHE A 69 -7.26 -6.35 -9.93
N ASN A 70 -7.29 -6.02 -11.22
CA ASN A 70 -8.52 -5.65 -11.93
C ASN A 70 -9.37 -6.85 -12.40
N THR A 71 -8.98 -8.08 -12.07
CA THR A 71 -9.83 -9.27 -12.30
C THR A 71 -11.02 -9.27 -11.32
N PRO A 72 -12.16 -9.91 -11.64
CA PRO A 72 -13.27 -10.08 -10.69
C PRO A 72 -12.82 -10.69 -9.36
N TYR A 73 -11.91 -11.67 -9.41
CA TYR A 73 -11.33 -12.30 -8.23
C TYR A 73 -10.48 -11.32 -7.40
N GLY A 74 -9.56 -10.60 -8.05
CA GLY A 74 -8.71 -9.60 -7.41
C GLY A 74 -9.53 -8.51 -6.71
N LYS A 75 -10.57 -8.01 -7.38
CA LYS A 75 -11.49 -7.01 -6.79
C LYS A 75 -12.20 -7.53 -5.54
N ALA A 76 -12.77 -8.73 -5.59
CA ALA A 76 -13.44 -9.33 -4.45
C ALA A 76 -12.48 -9.50 -3.26
N LYS A 77 -11.26 -9.96 -3.51
CA LYS A 77 -10.22 -10.11 -2.49
C LYS A 77 -9.75 -8.78 -1.90
N MET A 78 -9.63 -7.74 -2.71
CA MET A 78 -9.32 -6.40 -2.19
C MET A 78 -10.46 -5.86 -1.32
N GLN A 79 -11.72 -6.12 -1.69
CA GLN A 79 -12.85 -5.75 -0.84
C GLN A 79 -12.87 -6.50 0.50
N GLU A 80 -12.40 -7.75 0.55
CA GLU A 80 -12.19 -8.48 1.80
C GLU A 80 -11.10 -7.82 2.65
N LEU A 81 -9.95 -7.52 2.06
CA LEU A 81 -8.84 -6.84 2.75
C LEU A 81 -9.26 -5.49 3.34
N MET A 82 -10.04 -4.71 2.57
CA MET A 82 -10.55 -3.42 3.04
C MET A 82 -11.44 -3.53 4.27
N LYS A 83 -12.01 -4.69 4.62
CA LYS A 83 -12.80 -4.88 5.85
C LYS A 83 -11.92 -5.08 7.09
N VAL A 84 -10.66 -5.47 6.91
CA VAL A 84 -9.73 -5.78 8.00
C VAL A 84 -8.99 -4.54 8.51
N ILE A 85 -8.94 -3.47 7.70
CA ILE A 85 -8.33 -2.19 8.10
C ILE A 85 -9.02 -1.66 9.37
N PRO A 86 -8.27 -1.44 10.48
CA PRO A 86 -8.82 -0.89 11.72
C PRO A 86 -9.52 0.45 11.50
N ALA A 87 -10.64 0.67 12.18
CA ALA A 87 -11.33 1.96 12.15
C ALA A 87 -10.44 3.06 12.73
N GLY A 88 -10.44 4.25 12.11
CA GLY A 88 -9.63 5.40 12.55
C GLY A 88 -8.15 5.35 12.15
N LYS A 89 -7.66 4.26 11.56
CA LYS A 89 -6.30 4.20 11.02
C LYS A 89 -6.21 4.94 9.69
N HIS A 90 -5.20 5.78 9.54
CA HIS A 90 -4.94 6.49 8.29
C HIS A 90 -3.93 5.72 7.43
N ALA A 91 -4.30 5.39 6.19
CA ALA A 91 -3.43 4.65 5.28
C ALA A 91 -3.09 5.50 4.05
N TYR A 92 -1.81 5.60 3.73
CA TYR A 92 -1.30 6.24 2.52
C TYR A 92 -0.80 5.16 1.59
N VAL A 93 -1.47 5.00 0.44
CA VAL A 93 -1.18 3.92 -0.51
C VAL A 93 -0.81 4.47 -1.87
N SER A 94 0.43 4.27 -2.30
CA SER A 94 0.86 4.59 -3.66
C SER A 94 0.84 3.34 -4.52
N LEU A 95 0.14 3.37 -5.64
CA LEU A 95 0.01 2.25 -6.57
C LEU A 95 0.81 2.54 -7.84
N VAL A 96 1.76 1.67 -8.18
CA VAL A 96 2.48 1.76 -9.46
C VAL A 96 1.84 0.78 -10.43
N LEU A 97 1.33 1.30 -11.55
CA LEU A 97 0.67 0.51 -12.58
C LEU A 97 1.42 0.63 -13.92
N PRO A 98 1.28 -0.34 -14.83
CA PRO A 98 1.78 -0.20 -16.19
C PRO A 98 1.14 1.01 -16.88
N LYS A 99 1.89 1.75 -17.71
CA LYS A 99 1.34 2.90 -18.46
C LYS A 99 0.19 2.51 -19.39
N THR A 100 0.13 1.27 -19.83
CA THR A 100 -0.95 0.71 -20.65
C THR A 100 -2.29 0.60 -19.90
N PHE A 101 -2.27 0.68 -18.56
CA PHE A 101 -3.42 0.49 -17.69
C PHE A 101 -4.33 1.74 -17.60
N VAL A 102 -3.86 2.90 -18.07
CA VAL A 102 -4.53 4.22 -17.98
C VAL A 102 -5.90 4.24 -18.64
N ILE A 103 -6.07 3.50 -19.75
CA ILE A 103 -7.29 3.55 -20.56
C ILE A 103 -8.46 2.85 -19.89
N GLN A 104 -8.22 1.87 -19.00
CA GLN A 104 -9.28 1.01 -18.48
C GLN A 104 -9.72 1.32 -17.04
N LEU A 105 -8.99 2.14 -16.25
CA LEU A 105 -9.12 2.08 -14.79
C LEU A 105 -9.17 3.37 -13.97
N ALA A 106 -9.02 4.55 -14.57
CA ALA A 106 -9.14 5.79 -13.80
C ALA A 106 -10.49 5.90 -13.06
N GLN A 107 -11.57 5.30 -13.58
CA GLN A 107 -12.91 5.44 -13.01
C GLN A 107 -13.30 4.34 -12.01
N THR A 108 -12.80 3.11 -12.14
CA THR A 108 -13.22 1.98 -11.29
C THR A 108 -12.31 1.77 -10.09
N PHE A 109 -10.99 1.97 -10.24
CA PHE A 109 -10.03 1.71 -9.17
C PHE A 109 -10.15 2.75 -8.03
N LEU A 110 -10.31 4.03 -8.40
CA LEU A 110 -10.44 5.11 -7.42
C LEU A 110 -11.67 4.95 -6.53
N ARG A 111 -12.80 4.48 -7.06
CA ARG A 111 -14.04 4.29 -6.26
C ARG A 111 -13.97 3.11 -5.30
N ALA A 112 -13.17 2.08 -5.62
CA ALA A 112 -13.07 0.89 -4.79
C ALA A 112 -12.12 1.07 -3.58
N ILE A 113 -11.22 2.05 -3.65
CA ILE A 113 -10.17 2.27 -2.65
C ILE A 113 -10.48 3.46 -1.73
N THR A 114 -11.46 4.29 -2.08
CA THR A 114 -11.95 5.37 -1.21
C THR A 114 -12.71 4.79 -0.02
N ARG A 115 -11.97 4.45 1.05
CA ARG A 115 -12.48 4.29 2.42
C ARG A 115 -12.09 5.53 3.21
N GLU A 116 -12.95 5.95 4.13
CA GLU A 116 -12.63 6.99 5.10
C GLU A 116 -11.30 6.65 5.82
N GLY A 117 -10.35 7.58 5.81
CA GLY A 117 -9.01 7.39 6.36
C GLY A 117 -7.95 6.85 5.38
N THR A 118 -8.33 6.32 4.20
CA THR A 118 -7.37 5.86 3.18
C THR A 118 -7.17 6.91 2.09
N ILE A 119 -5.94 7.36 1.90
CA ILE A 119 -5.53 8.25 0.81
C ILE A 119 -4.68 7.44 -0.16
N SER A 120 -5.13 7.32 -1.40
CA SER A 120 -4.42 6.55 -2.43
C SER A 120 -4.13 7.37 -3.67
N ARG A 121 -2.96 7.14 -4.27
CA ARG A 121 -2.55 7.75 -5.54
C ARG A 121 -1.95 6.73 -6.47
N ILE A 122 -2.23 6.89 -7.75
CA ILE A 122 -1.71 6.04 -8.83
C ILE A 122 -0.54 6.75 -9.49
N PHE A 123 0.51 6.00 -9.78
CA PHE A 123 1.74 6.42 -10.44
C PHE A 123 2.11 5.41 -11.53
N PHE A 124 3.05 5.82 -12.39
CA PHE A 124 3.57 4.97 -13.48
C PHE A 124 5.06 4.68 -13.34
N THR A 125 5.68 5.16 -12.25
CA THR A 125 7.06 4.87 -11.89
C THR A 125 7.13 4.61 -10.38
N LYS A 126 8.03 3.71 -9.97
CA LYS A 126 8.32 3.47 -8.54
C LYS A 126 8.88 4.71 -7.86
N GLN A 127 9.70 5.48 -8.58
CA GLN A 127 10.33 6.70 -8.07
C GLN A 127 9.29 7.77 -7.68
N ASP A 128 8.33 8.08 -8.55
CA ASP A 128 7.32 9.11 -8.26
C ASP A 128 6.38 8.67 -7.13
N ALA A 129 6.02 7.39 -7.12
CA ALA A 129 5.21 6.81 -6.06
C ALA A 129 5.89 6.90 -4.70
N LEU A 130 7.17 6.52 -4.64
CA LEU A 130 7.95 6.55 -3.42
C LEU A 130 8.20 7.99 -2.95
N ALA A 131 8.51 8.91 -3.87
CA ALA A 131 8.70 10.33 -3.53
C ALA A 131 7.45 10.92 -2.86
N TRP A 132 6.26 10.66 -3.41
CA TRP A 132 5.02 11.09 -2.79
C TRP A 132 4.78 10.42 -1.42
N LEU A 133 5.07 9.13 -1.30
CA LEU A 133 4.86 8.41 -0.05
C LEU A 133 5.79 8.91 1.06
N MET A 134 7.06 9.20 0.73
CA MET A 134 8.02 9.84 1.64
C MET A 134 7.55 11.25 2.05
N GLU A 135 7.01 12.06 1.14
CA GLU A 135 6.44 13.36 1.48
C GLU A 135 5.28 13.25 2.49
N MET A 136 4.42 12.23 2.36
CA MET A 136 3.34 12.00 3.33
C MET A 136 3.89 11.54 4.68
N TYR A 137 4.88 10.65 4.68
CA TYR A 137 5.56 10.21 5.89
C TYR A 137 6.19 11.38 6.65
N GLU A 138 6.94 12.26 5.96
CA GLU A 138 7.58 13.42 6.57
C GLU A 138 6.56 14.39 7.19
N LYS A 139 5.48 14.70 6.46
CA LYS A 139 4.41 15.60 6.95
C LYS A 139 3.79 15.08 8.23
N ASN A 140 3.52 13.78 8.30
CA ASN A 140 2.84 13.17 9.43
C ASN A 140 3.79 12.87 10.60
N SER A 141 5.07 12.61 10.33
CA SER A 141 6.11 12.45 11.36
C SER A 141 6.29 13.72 12.18
N GLY A 142 6.13 14.90 11.55
CA GLY A 142 6.13 16.18 12.25
C GLY A 142 4.90 16.43 13.13
N MET A 143 3.75 15.79 12.84
CA MET A 143 2.51 15.95 13.61
C MET A 143 2.50 15.16 14.92
N GLY A 144 3.33 14.12 15.05
CA GLY A 144 3.42 13.27 16.25
C GLY A 144 4.12 13.92 17.47
N VAL A 145 4.74 15.10 17.31
CA VAL A 145 5.51 15.78 18.39
C VAL A 145 4.68 16.83 19.13
N THR A 146 3.57 17.32 18.56
CA THR A 146 2.84 18.49 19.10
C THR A 146 1.75 18.21 20.14
N ASP A 147 1.28 16.97 20.30
CA ASP A 147 0.15 16.67 21.21
C ASP A 147 0.53 16.29 22.65
N LYS A 148 1.81 16.35 23.04
CA LYS A 148 2.24 16.08 24.44
C LYS A 148 2.40 17.32 25.33
N LYS A 149 1.90 18.49 24.92
CA LYS A 149 1.92 19.72 25.74
C LYS A 149 0.56 20.41 25.77
N LYS A 150 -0.42 19.80 26.45
CA LYS A 150 -1.55 20.48 27.09
C LYS A 150 -2.22 19.46 27.99
N ASP A 151 -1.68 19.32 29.19
CA ASP A 151 -2.37 18.90 30.41
C ASP A 151 -1.33 18.90 31.54
N LYS A 152 -1.09 20.10 32.08
CA LYS A 152 -0.55 20.35 33.41
C LYS A 152 -1.19 21.62 33.96
#